data_AF-A0A1X9WD97-F1
#
_entry.id   AF-A0A1X9WD97-F1
#
_cell.length_a   1.000
_cell.length_b   1.000
_cell.length_c   1.000
_cell.angle_alpha   90.00
_cell.angle_beta   90.00
_cell.angle_gamma   90.00
#
_symmetry.space_group_name_H-M   'P 1'
#
loop_
_entity.id
_entity.type
_entity.pdbx_description
1 polymer ?
#
loop_
_entity_poly.entity_id
_entity_poly.type
_entity_poly.pdbx_seq_one_letter_code
_entity_poly.pdbx_strand_id
1 'polypeptide(L)'
;MIKSLLLFLGILLSVAFLTLVERKMLSYMQLRKGPNLVGVLGVMQPIGDGVKLLLKQTVNTIFSSMNLFSIPCLFFFFSLVIWLPVVGPQGLFFSQSFLFFLFLSSLSALLIFLTGWGGGSTFSFLGGVRASAQMISYEVILSFFFCLPMLGFFNLAFSFLSEDMSPVLQTSWMFLLPAVSALFIAILAETNRAPFDLTEGESELVSGFNTEFSAGLFVLLFLGEYSFIIFFANLASCSLFNSPSWWWVVLLGIVWIRACFPRKRYDLLMFLMWVVLFPWACNVLFFLVGLMYM
;
A
#
# COMPACT_ATOMS: atom_id res chain seq x y z
N MET A 1 0.08 17.70 -16.88
CA MET A 1 -1.25 18.34 -16.76
C MET A 1 -2.36 17.42 -17.28
N ILE A 2 -2.59 17.27 -18.59
CA ILE A 2 -3.69 16.40 -19.09
C ILE A 2 -3.43 14.92 -18.75
N LYS A 3 -2.22 14.41 -18.99
CA LYS A 3 -1.83 13.02 -18.63
C LYS A 3 -1.98 12.72 -17.14
N SER A 4 -1.59 13.67 -16.27
CA SER A 4 -1.69 13.53 -14.82
C SER A 4 -3.14 13.57 -14.32
N LEU A 5 -4.00 14.41 -14.92
CA LEU A 5 -5.43 14.43 -14.61
C LEU A 5 -6.12 13.11 -15.02
N LEU A 6 -5.79 12.59 -16.21
CA LEU A 6 -6.34 11.32 -16.68
C LEU A 6 -5.88 10.16 -15.80
N LEU A 7 -4.63 10.18 -15.32
CA LEU A 7 -4.13 9.23 -14.33
C LEU A 7 -4.93 9.31 -13.02
N PHE A 8 -5.12 10.49 -12.44
CA PHE A 8 -5.88 10.61 -11.18
C PHE A 8 -7.31 10.11 -11.31
N LEU A 9 -7.97 10.40 -12.44
CA LEU A 9 -9.30 9.85 -12.74
C LEU A 9 -9.27 8.33 -12.88
N GLY A 10 -8.27 7.78 -13.57
CA GLY A 10 -8.08 6.34 -13.70
C GLY A 10 -7.86 5.64 -12.35
N ILE A 11 -7.07 6.25 -11.46
CA ILE A 11 -6.80 5.73 -10.12
C ILE A 11 -8.11 5.69 -9.31
N LEU A 12 -8.88 6.78 -9.28
CA LEU A 12 -10.14 6.82 -8.53
C LEU A 12 -11.14 5.77 -9.01
N LEU A 13 -11.23 5.59 -10.34
CA LEU A 13 -12.07 4.56 -10.93
C LEU A 13 -11.57 3.15 -10.56
N SER A 14 -10.26 2.93 -10.61
CA SER A 14 -9.64 1.64 -10.28
C SER A 14 -9.85 1.28 -8.80
N VAL A 15 -9.72 2.24 -7.89
CA VAL A 15 -9.98 2.06 -6.46
C VAL A 15 -11.44 1.66 -6.22
N ALA A 16 -12.39 2.37 -6.85
CA ALA A 16 -13.81 2.05 -6.71
C ALA A 16 -14.11 0.60 -7.12
N PHE A 17 -13.59 0.15 -8.27
CA PHE A 17 -13.81 -1.23 -8.72
C PHE A 17 -13.02 -2.29 -7.94
N LEU A 18 -11.85 -1.94 -7.40
CA LEU A 18 -11.07 -2.85 -6.57
C LEU A 18 -11.87 -3.28 -5.33
N THR A 19 -12.60 -2.36 -4.69
CA THR A 19 -13.46 -2.72 -3.53
C THR A 19 -14.53 -3.76 -3.89
N LEU A 20 -15.09 -3.71 -5.10
CA LEU A 20 -16.05 -4.69 -5.59
C LEU A 20 -15.38 -6.03 -5.85
N VAL A 21 -14.22 -6.02 -6.53
CA VAL A 21 -13.44 -7.23 -6.83
C VAL A 21 -13.07 -7.94 -5.54
N GLU A 22 -12.61 -7.21 -4.54
CA GLU A 22 -12.26 -7.76 -3.23
C GLU A 22 -13.46 -8.46 -2.57
N ARG A 23 -14.62 -7.80 -2.50
CA ARG A 23 -15.83 -8.41 -1.90
C ARG A 23 -16.26 -9.67 -2.64
N LYS A 24 -16.18 -9.69 -3.97
CA LYS A 24 -16.52 -10.87 -4.76
C LYS A 24 -15.52 -11.99 -4.56
N MET A 25 -14.22 -11.72 -4.61
CA MET A 25 -13.20 -12.75 -4.42
C MET A 25 -13.32 -13.40 -3.04
N LEU A 26 -13.42 -12.58 -1.97
CA LEU A 26 -13.61 -13.10 -0.61
C LEU A 26 -14.87 -13.95 -0.50
N SER A 27 -15.95 -13.55 -1.17
CA SER A 27 -17.19 -14.34 -1.19
C SER A 27 -16.99 -15.70 -1.87
N TYR A 28 -16.32 -15.74 -3.02
CA TYR A 28 -16.06 -16.98 -3.76
C TYR A 28 -15.17 -17.94 -2.98
N MET A 29 -14.13 -17.43 -2.33
CA MET A 29 -13.24 -18.25 -1.47
C MET A 29 -13.98 -18.84 -0.26
N GLN A 30 -14.94 -18.10 0.28
CA GLN A 30 -15.77 -18.53 1.41
C GLN A 30 -17.04 -19.29 0.98
N LEU A 31 -17.15 -19.67 -0.30
CA LEU A 31 -18.32 -20.38 -0.86
C LEU A 31 -19.66 -19.66 -0.62
N ARG A 32 -19.66 -18.31 -0.58
CA ARG A 32 -20.87 -17.48 -0.51
C ARG A 32 -20.97 -16.53 -1.70
N LYS A 33 -22.16 -16.01 -1.97
CA LYS A 33 -22.36 -15.06 -3.06
C LYS A 33 -22.00 -13.64 -2.60
N GLY A 34 -21.18 -12.96 -3.39
CA GLY A 34 -20.85 -11.55 -3.22
C GLY A 34 -21.99 -10.61 -3.64
N PRO A 35 -21.75 -9.29 -3.66
CA PRO A 35 -22.77 -8.31 -4.04
C PRO A 35 -23.21 -8.54 -5.49
N ASN A 36 -24.48 -8.95 -5.66
CA ASN A 36 -25.09 -9.24 -6.96
C ASN A 36 -26.36 -8.41 -7.23
N LEU A 37 -26.87 -7.66 -6.24
CA LEU A 37 -28.19 -7.01 -6.31
C LEU A 37 -28.15 -5.59 -6.89
N VAL A 38 -27.12 -4.80 -6.59
CA VAL A 38 -27.06 -3.39 -7.00
C VAL A 38 -26.56 -3.27 -8.45
N GLY A 39 -27.50 -3.22 -9.40
CA GLY A 39 -27.21 -3.20 -10.83
C GLY A 39 -26.84 -4.59 -11.39
N VAL A 40 -26.37 -4.64 -12.64
CA VAL A 40 -25.95 -5.90 -13.27
C VAL A 40 -24.69 -6.41 -12.57
N LEU A 41 -24.76 -7.62 -12.00
CA LEU A 41 -23.65 -8.25 -11.26
C LEU A 41 -23.06 -7.38 -10.13
N GLY A 42 -23.83 -6.44 -9.56
CA GLY A 42 -23.32 -5.58 -8.48
C GLY A 42 -22.39 -4.44 -8.91
N VAL A 43 -22.21 -4.18 -10.21
CA VAL A 43 -21.26 -3.16 -10.74
C VAL A 43 -21.49 -1.77 -10.14
N MET A 44 -22.74 -1.43 -9.81
CA MET A 44 -23.09 -0.12 -9.26
C MET A 44 -22.88 -0.02 -7.73
N GLN A 45 -22.40 -1.07 -7.07
CA GLN A 45 -22.17 -1.09 -5.62
C GLN A 45 -21.20 0.01 -5.14
N PRO A 46 -20.02 0.23 -5.77
CA PRO A 46 -19.07 1.24 -5.29
C PRO A 46 -19.65 2.66 -5.35
N ILE A 47 -20.46 2.94 -6.36
CA ILE A 47 -21.14 4.23 -6.51
C ILE A 47 -22.19 4.38 -5.40
N GLY A 48 -22.98 3.35 -5.12
CA GLY A 48 -23.96 3.37 -4.02
C GLY A 48 -23.31 3.58 -2.65
N ASP A 49 -22.21 2.90 -2.37
CA ASP A 49 -21.46 3.04 -1.12
C ASP A 49 -20.87 4.45 -0.98
N GLY A 50 -20.31 5.00 -2.06
CA GLY A 50 -19.79 6.37 -2.11
C GLY A 50 -20.87 7.42 -1.85
N VAL A 51 -22.00 7.34 -2.56
CA VAL A 51 -23.13 8.26 -2.37
C VAL A 51 -23.68 8.19 -0.95
N LYS A 52 -23.82 6.97 -0.40
CA LYS A 52 -24.29 6.76 0.99
C LYS A 52 -23.39 7.46 2.00
N LEU A 53 -22.08 7.35 1.86
CA LEU A 53 -21.14 7.94 2.81
C LEU A 53 -21.07 9.47 2.67
N LEU A 54 -21.21 10.01 1.45
CA LEU A 54 -21.26 11.46 1.21
C LEU A 54 -22.52 12.12 1.76
N LEU A 55 -23.66 11.42 1.75
CA LEU A 55 -24.92 11.91 2.31
C LEU A 55 -24.97 11.82 3.85
N LYS A 56 -24.05 11.07 4.46
CA LYS A 56 -24.02 10.90 5.91
C LYS A 56 -23.50 12.18 6.57
N GLN A 57 -24.04 12.51 7.75
CA GLN A 57 -23.58 13.66 8.52
C GLN A 57 -22.13 13.47 9.00
N THR A 58 -21.32 14.50 8.83
CA THR A 58 -20.00 14.60 9.47
C THR A 58 -20.19 14.88 10.95
N VAL A 59 -19.83 13.92 11.79
CA VAL A 59 -19.73 14.05 13.24
C VAL A 59 -18.30 14.43 13.58
N ASN A 60 -18.11 15.61 14.15
CA ASN A 60 -16.85 16.00 14.77
C ASN A 60 -16.96 15.72 16.27
N THR A 61 -15.93 15.09 16.85
CA THR A 61 -15.88 14.83 18.29
C THR A 61 -15.45 16.09 19.05
N ILE A 62 -15.98 16.29 20.25
CA ILE A 62 -15.74 17.50 21.08
C ILE A 62 -14.26 17.66 21.46
N PHE A 63 -13.52 16.55 21.53
CA PHE A 63 -12.11 16.51 21.89
C PHE A 63 -11.16 16.54 20.68
N SER A 64 -11.69 16.56 19.45
CA SER A 64 -10.87 16.65 18.25
C SER A 64 -10.33 18.07 18.06
N SER A 65 -9.08 18.17 17.61
CA SER A 65 -8.55 19.46 17.17
C SER A 65 -8.94 19.69 15.71
N MET A 66 -9.60 20.83 15.45
CA MET A 66 -10.15 21.13 14.11
C MET A 66 -9.11 21.06 12.99
N ASN A 67 -7.87 21.48 13.26
CA ASN A 67 -6.80 21.44 12.26
C ASN A 67 -6.37 20.00 11.95
N LEU A 68 -6.13 19.17 12.97
CA LEU A 68 -5.70 17.77 12.77
C LEU A 68 -6.83 16.90 12.20
N PHE A 69 -8.10 17.27 12.43
CA PHE A 69 -9.25 16.52 11.90
C PHE A 69 -9.35 16.57 10.37
N SER A 70 -8.72 17.57 9.72
CA SER A 70 -8.67 17.71 8.25
C SER A 70 -7.54 16.92 7.56
N ILE A 71 -6.66 16.28 8.33
CA ILE A 71 -5.49 15.54 7.82
C ILE A 71 -5.84 14.37 6.89
N PRO A 72 -6.98 13.67 6.99
CA PRO A 72 -7.40 12.70 5.98
C PRO A 72 -7.37 13.22 4.54
N CYS A 73 -7.66 14.52 4.32
CA CYS A 73 -7.57 15.15 3.01
C CYS A 73 -6.12 15.19 2.49
N LEU A 74 -5.17 15.50 3.37
CA LEU A 74 -3.74 15.49 3.04
C LEU A 74 -3.26 14.07 2.74
N PHE A 75 -3.65 13.09 3.55
CA PHE A 75 -3.31 11.69 3.31
C PHE A 75 -3.76 11.22 1.92
N PHE A 76 -5.03 11.50 1.55
CA PHE A 76 -5.54 11.21 0.21
C PHE A 76 -4.77 11.97 -0.87
N PHE A 77 -4.44 13.25 -0.66
CA PHE A 77 -3.64 14.01 -1.63
C PHE A 77 -2.27 13.37 -1.88
N PHE A 78 -1.55 12.98 -0.82
CA PHE A 78 -0.25 12.32 -0.97
C PHE A 78 -0.37 10.97 -1.66
N SER A 79 -1.42 10.21 -1.37
CA SER A 79 -1.69 8.93 -2.03
C SER A 79 -1.81 9.05 -3.56
N LEU A 80 -2.32 10.18 -4.07
CA LEU A 80 -2.35 10.48 -5.50
C LEU A 80 -1.00 10.98 -6.04
N VAL A 81 -0.30 11.83 -5.29
CA VAL A 81 0.98 12.42 -5.72
C VAL A 81 2.07 11.35 -5.91
N ILE A 82 2.00 10.26 -5.15
CA ILE A 82 2.92 9.11 -5.26
C ILE A 82 2.95 8.49 -6.66
N TRP A 83 1.89 8.66 -7.45
CA TRP A 83 1.80 8.13 -8.80
C TRP A 83 2.49 8.98 -9.87
N LEU A 84 2.86 10.23 -9.56
CA LEU A 84 3.48 11.14 -10.52
C LEU A 84 4.77 10.61 -11.17
N PRO A 85 5.70 9.94 -10.44
CA PRO A 85 6.92 9.41 -11.04
C PRO A 85 6.65 8.36 -12.12
N VAL A 86 5.50 7.67 -12.05
CA VAL A 86 5.13 6.56 -12.94
C VAL A 86 4.70 7.07 -14.33
N VAL A 87 4.28 8.33 -14.46
CA VAL A 87 3.67 8.90 -15.70
C VAL A 87 4.65 9.71 -16.56
N GLY A 88 5.85 10.00 -16.07
CA GLY A 88 6.81 10.87 -16.75
C GLY A 88 7.31 10.29 -18.10
N PRO A 89 7.22 11.04 -19.23
CA PRO A 89 7.74 10.58 -20.53
C PRO A 89 9.27 10.42 -20.57
N GLN A 90 9.94 11.04 -19.60
CA GLN A 90 11.21 10.64 -19.02
C GLN A 90 10.95 10.87 -17.53
N GLY A 91 10.79 9.81 -16.74
CA GLY A 91 10.62 9.95 -15.29
C GLY A 91 11.69 10.89 -14.74
N LEU A 92 11.39 11.62 -13.66
CA LEU A 92 12.46 12.13 -12.78
C LEU A 92 13.56 11.06 -12.77
N PHE A 93 14.80 11.42 -13.11
CA PHE A 93 15.89 10.45 -13.33
C PHE A 93 15.72 9.27 -12.38
N PHE A 94 15.80 8.03 -12.89
CA PHE A 94 15.51 6.79 -12.16
C PHE A 94 15.81 6.90 -10.64
N SER A 95 17.02 7.33 -10.27
CA SER A 95 17.44 7.57 -8.88
C SER A 95 16.59 8.56 -8.07
N GLN A 96 16.23 9.71 -8.64
CA GLN A 96 15.42 10.75 -8.02
C GLN A 96 13.96 10.30 -7.84
N SER A 97 13.44 9.46 -8.75
CA SER A 97 12.08 8.93 -8.62
C SER A 97 11.90 8.01 -7.40
N PHE A 98 12.91 7.19 -7.05
CA PHE A 98 12.87 6.37 -5.82
C PHE A 98 12.93 7.21 -4.56
N LEU A 99 13.84 8.18 -4.50
CA LEU A 99 13.97 9.05 -3.33
C LEU A 99 12.69 9.85 -3.11
N PHE A 100 12.03 10.28 -4.19
CA PHE A 100 10.73 10.91 -4.12
C PHE A 100 9.65 9.95 -3.58
N PHE A 101 9.63 8.70 -4.03
CA PHE A 101 8.72 7.70 -3.51
C PHE A 101 8.92 7.49 -1.99
N LEU A 102 10.16 7.24 -1.54
CA LEU A 102 10.49 7.05 -0.12
C LEU A 102 10.13 8.26 0.75
N PHE A 103 10.32 9.47 0.21
CA PHE A 103 9.91 10.69 0.89
C PHE A 103 8.39 10.76 1.08
N LEU A 104 7.62 10.33 0.09
CA LEU A 104 6.16 10.37 0.18
C LEU A 104 5.56 9.23 1.01
N SER A 105 6.15 8.03 0.99
CA SER A 105 5.74 6.92 1.87
C SER A 105 5.94 7.30 3.34
N SER A 106 7.09 7.85 3.70
CA SER A 106 7.37 8.29 5.09
C SER A 106 6.43 9.41 5.54
N LEU A 107 6.13 10.39 4.68
CA LEU A 107 5.12 11.41 4.98
C LEU A 107 3.74 10.80 5.18
N SER A 108 3.35 9.79 4.41
CA SER A 108 2.04 9.13 4.55
C SER A 108 1.89 8.42 5.90
N ALA A 109 2.96 7.78 6.40
CA ALA A 109 2.96 7.15 7.72
C ALA A 109 2.81 8.18 8.85
N LEU A 110 3.44 9.35 8.72
CA LEU A 110 3.26 10.47 9.65
C LEU A 110 1.83 11.01 9.64
N LEU A 111 1.19 11.08 8.47
CA LEU A 111 -0.19 11.54 8.39
C LEU A 111 -1.15 10.58 9.08
N ILE A 112 -0.94 9.26 8.96
CA ILE A 112 -1.75 8.28 9.70
C ILE A 112 -1.60 8.45 11.21
N PHE A 113 -0.38 8.70 11.72
CA PHE A 113 -0.19 9.05 13.13
C PHE A 113 -0.98 10.31 13.52
N LEU A 114 -0.89 11.38 12.72
CA LEU A 114 -1.60 12.61 12.99
C LEU A 114 -3.13 12.47 12.89
N THR A 115 -3.65 11.58 12.03
CA THR A 115 -5.09 11.27 11.99
C THR A 115 -5.55 10.59 13.28
N GLY A 116 -4.74 9.66 13.82
CA GLY A 116 -5.02 9.01 15.10
C GLY A 116 -5.00 9.99 16.28
N TRP A 117 -4.05 10.95 16.27
CA TRP A 117 -4.04 12.04 17.26
C TRP A 117 -5.22 13.01 17.07
N GLY A 118 -5.63 13.26 15.81
CA GLY A 118 -6.72 14.17 15.47
C GLY A 118 -8.09 13.77 16.00
N GLY A 119 -8.35 12.47 16.23
CA GLY A 119 -9.59 11.98 16.85
C GLY A 119 -9.75 12.49 18.29
N GLY A 120 -8.72 12.32 19.11
CA GLY A 120 -8.75 12.75 20.51
C GLY A 120 -9.21 11.67 21.51
N SER A 121 -9.58 10.47 21.06
CA SER A 121 -9.66 9.29 21.93
C SER A 121 -8.32 8.58 22.09
N THR A 122 -8.12 7.99 23.27
CA THR A 122 -6.93 7.19 23.59
C THR A 122 -6.80 5.95 22.70
N PHE A 123 -7.92 5.36 22.27
CA PHE A 123 -7.94 4.20 21.38
C PHE A 123 -7.51 4.55 19.95
N SER A 124 -8.00 5.67 19.40
CA SER A 124 -7.58 6.16 18.08
C SER A 124 -6.09 6.49 18.07
N PHE A 125 -5.61 7.14 19.14
CA PHE A 125 -4.19 7.46 19.29
C PHE A 125 -3.30 6.20 19.36
N LEU A 126 -3.66 5.21 20.18
CA LEU A 126 -2.92 3.95 20.26
C LEU A 126 -2.92 3.19 18.92
N GLY A 127 -4.04 3.21 18.19
CA GLY A 127 -4.14 2.65 16.85
C GLY A 127 -3.21 3.37 15.86
N GLY A 128 -3.21 4.70 15.85
CA GLY A 128 -2.34 5.51 15.00
C GLY A 128 -0.85 5.30 15.27
N VAL A 129 -0.44 5.21 16.55
CA VAL A 129 0.95 4.92 16.94
C VAL A 129 1.41 3.54 16.47
N ARG A 130 0.56 2.51 16.61
CA ARG A 130 0.90 1.15 16.16
C ARG A 130 1.00 1.08 14.63
N ALA A 131 0.07 1.73 13.92
CA ALA A 131 0.08 1.81 12.46
C ALA A 131 1.33 2.50 11.92
N SER A 132 1.66 3.67 12.46
CA SER A 132 2.85 4.42 12.04
C SER A 132 4.13 3.66 12.35
N ALA A 133 4.24 3.04 13.53
CA ALA A 133 5.40 2.22 13.89
C ALA A 133 5.57 1.03 12.92
N GLN A 134 4.47 0.37 12.54
CA GLN A 134 4.50 -0.69 11.54
C GLN A 134 4.98 -0.17 10.19
N MET A 135 4.36 0.88 9.63
CA MET A 135 4.73 1.38 8.31
C MET A 135 6.18 1.86 8.25
N ILE A 136 6.64 2.63 9.25
CA ILE A 136 8.04 3.09 9.33
C ILE A 136 9.01 1.91 9.39
N SER A 137 8.66 0.85 10.14
CA SER A 137 9.54 -0.31 10.32
C SER A 137 9.74 -1.09 9.02
N TYR A 138 8.69 -1.28 8.21
CA TYR A 138 8.78 -2.01 6.95
C TYR A 138 9.29 -1.13 5.79
N GLU A 139 9.13 0.19 5.88
CA GLU A 139 9.74 1.14 4.95
C GLU A 139 11.28 1.04 4.96
N VAL A 140 11.89 0.80 6.12
CA VAL A 140 13.34 0.55 6.21
C VAL A 140 13.73 -0.65 5.35
N ILE A 141 13.01 -1.78 5.45
CA ILE A 141 13.29 -2.98 4.66
C ILE A 141 13.12 -2.70 3.17
N LEU A 142 12.04 -2.01 2.82
CA LEU A 142 11.74 -1.61 1.44
C LEU A 142 12.89 -0.75 0.85
N SER A 143 13.44 0.18 1.64
CA SER A 143 14.58 1.02 1.24
C SER A 143 15.85 0.20 0.94
N PHE A 144 16.15 -0.83 1.73
CA PHE A 144 17.28 -1.72 1.49
C PHE A 144 17.13 -2.52 0.19
N PHE A 145 15.92 -3.00 -0.12
CA PHE A 145 15.67 -3.68 -1.39
C PHE A 145 15.72 -2.72 -2.58
N PHE A 146 15.34 -1.45 -2.42
CA PHE A 146 15.51 -0.45 -3.47
C PHE A 146 16.95 -0.03 -3.74
N CYS A 147 17.89 -0.25 -2.82
CA CYS A 147 19.31 -0.09 -3.12
C CYS A 147 19.80 -1.12 -4.16
N LEU A 148 19.20 -2.32 -4.24
CA LEU A 148 19.63 -3.39 -5.16
C LEU A 148 19.56 -2.98 -6.64
N PRO A 149 18.47 -2.35 -7.12
CA PRO A 149 18.42 -1.78 -8.46
C PRO A 149 19.46 -0.70 -8.74
N MET A 150 19.77 0.14 -7.74
CA MET A 150 20.78 1.20 -7.91
C MET A 150 22.19 0.63 -8.09
N LEU A 151 22.44 -0.56 -7.54
CA LEU A 151 23.68 -1.33 -7.75
C LEU A 151 23.72 -2.04 -9.12
N GLY A 152 22.67 -1.91 -9.94
CA GLY A 152 22.62 -2.47 -11.31
C GLY A 152 22.21 -3.94 -11.38
N PHE A 153 21.85 -4.57 -10.27
CA PHE A 153 21.38 -5.96 -10.23
C PHE A 153 19.93 -6.13 -10.69
N PHE A 154 19.13 -5.06 -10.59
CA PHE A 154 17.74 -5.01 -11.00
C PHE A 154 17.47 -3.74 -11.79
N ASN A 155 16.60 -3.82 -12.79
CA ASN A 155 15.95 -2.63 -13.33
C ASN A 155 14.58 -2.52 -12.67
N LEU A 156 14.46 -1.68 -11.65
CA LEU A 156 13.17 -1.41 -11.02
C LEU A 156 12.52 -0.23 -11.73
N ALA A 157 12.30 -0.37 -13.03
CA ALA A 157 11.77 0.75 -13.78
C ALA A 157 10.35 1.10 -13.31
N PHE A 158 10.21 2.30 -12.73
CA PHE A 158 8.90 2.89 -12.45
C PHE A 158 8.17 3.32 -13.72
N SER A 159 8.88 3.39 -14.85
CA SER A 159 8.28 3.76 -16.12
C SER A 159 7.49 2.58 -16.69
N PHE A 160 6.20 2.82 -16.95
CA PHE A 160 5.35 1.91 -17.74
C PHE A 160 5.88 1.60 -19.16
N LEU A 161 6.94 2.27 -19.60
CA LEU A 161 7.41 2.34 -20.99
C LEU A 161 8.82 1.78 -21.22
N SER A 162 9.53 1.35 -20.19
CA SER A 162 10.87 0.76 -20.38
C SER A 162 10.73 -0.74 -20.66
N GLU A 163 10.38 -1.07 -21.89
CA GLU A 163 10.50 -2.43 -22.43
C GLU A 163 11.96 -2.82 -22.70
N ASP A 164 12.90 -1.90 -22.51
CA ASP A 164 14.34 -2.12 -22.68
C ASP A 164 14.94 -2.84 -21.47
N MET A 165 14.49 -4.07 -21.25
CA MET A 165 15.12 -4.99 -20.31
C MET A 165 16.15 -5.83 -21.06
N SER A 166 17.43 -5.64 -20.74
CA SER A 166 18.49 -6.45 -21.32
C SER A 166 18.30 -7.93 -20.93
N PRO A 167 18.56 -8.88 -21.84
CA PRO A 167 18.27 -10.31 -21.64
C PRO A 167 19.08 -10.96 -20.51
N VAL A 168 20.14 -10.30 -20.03
CA VAL A 168 20.98 -10.77 -18.90
C VAL A 168 20.22 -10.72 -17.56
N LEU A 169 19.18 -9.88 -17.46
CA LEU A 169 18.38 -9.71 -16.24
C LEU A 169 17.30 -10.79 -16.06
N GLN A 170 17.06 -11.68 -17.03
CA GLN A 170 16.07 -12.75 -16.90
C GLN A 170 16.59 -13.94 -16.08
N THR A 171 17.91 -14.16 -16.03
CA THR A 171 18.53 -15.30 -15.34
C THR A 171 18.86 -15.02 -13.87
N SER A 172 18.90 -13.76 -13.43
CA SER A 172 19.13 -13.38 -12.02
C SER A 172 17.90 -13.55 -11.11
N TRP A 173 16.71 -13.70 -11.69
CA TRP A 173 15.44 -13.89 -10.97
C TRP A 173 15.43 -15.07 -10.01
N MET A 174 16.00 -16.19 -10.43
CA MET A 174 16.01 -17.41 -9.62
C MET A 174 16.96 -17.30 -8.42
N PHE A 175 18.10 -16.62 -8.59
CA PHE A 175 19.06 -16.41 -7.49
C PHE A 175 18.53 -15.41 -6.44
N LEU A 176 17.66 -14.50 -6.87
CA LEU A 176 17.11 -13.43 -6.03
C LEU A 176 15.69 -13.70 -5.54
N LEU A 177 15.13 -14.88 -5.83
CA LEU A 177 13.79 -15.28 -5.39
C LEU A 177 13.59 -15.12 -3.87
N PRO A 178 14.57 -15.46 -3.01
CA PRO A 178 14.47 -15.15 -1.60
C PRO A 178 14.27 -13.64 -1.39
N ALA A 179 15.15 -12.78 -1.91
CA ALA A 179 15.11 -11.31 -1.82
C ALA A 179 13.72 -10.75 -2.19
N VAL A 180 13.19 -11.22 -3.31
CA VAL A 180 11.88 -10.79 -3.82
C VAL A 180 10.73 -11.22 -2.90
N SER A 181 10.82 -12.40 -2.27
CA SER A 181 9.79 -12.85 -1.32
C SER A 181 9.72 -11.98 -0.06
N ALA A 182 10.86 -11.49 0.43
CA ALA A 182 10.89 -10.57 1.57
C ALA A 182 10.39 -9.18 1.20
N LEU A 183 10.69 -8.70 -0.01
CA LEU A 183 10.11 -7.48 -0.55
C LEU A 183 8.59 -7.60 -0.62
N PHE A 184 8.06 -8.74 -1.06
CA PHE A 184 6.62 -8.98 -1.08
C PHE A 184 6.01 -8.99 0.33
N ILE A 185 6.70 -9.56 1.33
CA ILE A 185 6.28 -9.47 2.74
C ILE A 185 6.28 -8.01 3.23
N ALA A 186 7.29 -7.21 2.87
CA ALA A 186 7.35 -5.80 3.24
C ALA A 186 6.21 -4.99 2.62
N ILE A 187 5.90 -5.23 1.34
CA ILE A 187 4.77 -4.61 0.64
C ILE A 187 3.42 -5.00 1.30
N LEU A 188 3.24 -6.26 1.69
CA LEU A 188 2.05 -6.68 2.43
C LEU A 188 1.92 -5.97 3.79
N ALA A 189 3.05 -5.75 4.48
CA ALA A 189 3.04 -5.07 5.77
C ALA A 189 2.77 -3.56 5.64
N GLU A 190 3.28 -2.93 4.58
CA GLU A 190 3.09 -1.49 4.33
C GLU A 190 1.66 -1.15 3.88
N THR A 191 1.00 -2.07 3.17
CA THR A 191 -0.42 -1.94 2.83
C THR A 191 -1.38 -2.12 4.00
N ASN A 192 -0.89 -2.44 5.21
CA ASN A 192 -1.67 -2.67 6.44
C ASN A 192 -2.84 -3.67 6.24
N ARG A 193 -2.71 -4.66 5.33
CA ARG A 193 -3.75 -5.68 5.07
C ARG A 193 -3.47 -6.98 5.79
N ALA A 194 -4.54 -7.74 6.06
CA ALA A 194 -4.44 -9.03 6.74
C ALA A 194 -3.51 -9.95 5.93
N PRO A 195 -2.51 -10.58 6.57
CA PRO A 195 -2.37 -10.86 8.01
C PRO A 195 -1.79 -9.75 8.90
N PHE A 196 -1.32 -8.64 8.32
CA PHE A 196 -0.67 -7.51 9.01
C PHE A 196 -1.63 -6.34 9.33
N ASP A 197 -2.94 -6.59 9.21
CA ASP A 197 -4.03 -5.67 9.54
C ASP A 197 -4.39 -5.73 11.04
N LEU A 198 -3.52 -5.15 11.87
CA LEU A 198 -3.72 -5.05 13.32
C LEU A 198 -4.45 -3.78 13.73
N THR A 199 -4.27 -2.72 12.95
CA THR A 199 -4.79 -1.40 13.28
C THR A 199 -6.28 -1.28 12.95
N GLU A 200 -6.81 -2.09 12.03
CA GLU A 200 -8.27 -2.19 11.80
C GLU A 200 -8.90 -3.39 12.54
N GLY A 201 -8.13 -4.08 13.38
CA GLY A 201 -8.59 -5.27 14.10
C GLY A 201 -9.73 -4.97 15.08
N GLU A 202 -10.97 -5.23 14.67
CA GLU A 202 -12.19 -5.11 15.50
C GLU A 202 -12.08 -5.78 16.88
N SER A 203 -11.27 -6.83 16.98
CA SER A 203 -11.09 -7.63 18.20
C SER A 203 -10.18 -7.01 19.26
N GLU A 204 -9.32 -6.05 18.91
CA GLU A 204 -8.32 -5.49 19.85
C GLU A 204 -8.47 -3.98 20.05
N LEU A 205 -8.51 -3.23 18.95
CA LEU A 205 -8.71 -1.78 18.95
C LEU A 205 -9.72 -1.50 17.87
N VAL A 206 -11.01 -1.43 18.24
CA VAL A 206 -12.17 -1.15 17.37
C VAL A 206 -11.76 -0.22 16.21
N SER A 207 -11.36 -0.72 15.04
CA SER A 207 -10.94 0.08 13.86
C SER A 207 -9.84 1.16 14.02
N GLY A 208 -9.04 1.16 15.09
CA GLY A 208 -7.84 2.03 15.23
C GLY A 208 -8.06 3.53 14.94
N PHE A 209 -7.30 4.07 13.97
CA PHE A 209 -7.33 5.50 13.59
C PHE A 209 -8.59 5.92 12.84
N ASN A 210 -9.39 4.98 12.34
CA ASN A 210 -10.61 5.25 11.57
C ASN A 210 -11.86 5.46 12.45
N THR A 211 -11.76 5.20 13.77
CA THR A 211 -12.89 5.16 14.73
C THR A 211 -13.77 6.40 14.74
N GLU A 212 -13.15 7.57 14.70
CA GLU A 212 -13.83 8.84 14.95
C GLU A 212 -14.24 9.56 13.67
N PHE A 213 -13.70 9.13 12.53
CA PHE A 213 -13.99 9.75 11.25
C PHE A 213 -15.31 9.22 10.68
N SER A 214 -16.13 10.14 10.20
CA SER A 214 -17.44 9.85 9.64
C SER A 214 -17.59 10.46 8.25
N ALA A 215 -18.57 9.94 7.50
CA ALA A 215 -18.99 10.45 6.20
C ALA A 215 -17.82 10.63 5.20
N GLY A 216 -17.57 11.85 4.73
CA GLY A 216 -16.57 12.15 3.71
C GLY A 216 -15.11 11.95 4.15
N LEU A 217 -14.77 12.26 5.40
CA LEU A 217 -13.39 12.12 5.89
C LEU A 217 -12.98 10.65 5.98
N PHE A 218 -13.92 9.79 6.37
CA PHE A 218 -13.75 8.34 6.34
C PHE A 218 -13.50 7.87 4.90
N VAL A 219 -14.30 8.33 3.92
CA VAL A 219 -14.12 7.98 2.50
C VAL A 219 -12.71 8.34 2.01
N LEU A 220 -12.19 9.50 2.39
CA LEU A 220 -10.85 9.94 1.98
C LEU A 220 -9.74 9.04 2.52
N LEU A 221 -9.86 8.54 3.76
CA LEU A 221 -8.93 7.56 4.32
C LEU A 221 -8.94 6.26 3.51
N PHE A 222 -10.13 5.70 3.24
CA PHE A 222 -10.23 4.47 2.42
C PHE A 222 -9.71 4.67 1.01
N LEU A 223 -10.07 5.78 0.34
CA LEU A 223 -9.57 6.06 -0.99
C LEU A 223 -8.04 6.15 -1.00
N GLY A 224 -7.46 6.77 0.03
CA GLY A 224 -6.01 6.82 0.22
C GLY A 224 -5.39 5.43 0.35
N GLU A 225 -5.84 4.64 1.34
CA GLU A 225 -5.34 3.27 1.58
C GLU A 225 -5.44 2.37 0.35
N TYR A 226 -6.59 2.38 -0.34
CA TYR A 226 -6.75 1.56 -1.54
C TYR A 226 -5.89 2.04 -2.71
N SER A 227 -5.65 3.35 -2.85
CA SER A 227 -4.73 3.83 -3.87
C SER A 227 -3.27 3.41 -3.59
N PHE A 228 -2.87 3.35 -2.32
CA PHE A 228 -1.60 2.77 -1.90
C PHE A 228 -1.51 1.29 -2.22
N ILE A 229 -2.57 0.51 -2.00
CA ILE A 229 -2.59 -0.93 -2.36
C ILE A 229 -2.31 -1.14 -3.86
N ILE A 230 -2.94 -0.34 -4.72
CA ILE A 230 -2.70 -0.44 -6.17
C ILE A 230 -1.27 -0.01 -6.51
N PHE A 231 -0.76 1.04 -5.86
CA PHE A 231 0.61 1.51 -6.10
C PHE A 231 1.64 0.44 -5.71
N PHE A 232 1.51 -0.13 -4.51
CA PHE A 232 2.40 -1.18 -4.03
C PHE A 232 2.29 -2.47 -4.84
N ALA A 233 1.11 -2.81 -5.37
CA ALA A 233 0.97 -3.94 -6.28
C ALA A 233 1.66 -3.70 -7.63
N ASN A 234 1.65 -2.47 -8.15
CA ASN A 234 2.45 -2.11 -9.32
C ASN A 234 3.95 -2.24 -9.02
N LEU A 235 4.39 -1.72 -7.88
CA LEU A 235 5.79 -1.80 -7.46
C LEU A 235 6.25 -3.25 -7.29
N ALA A 236 5.40 -4.07 -6.65
CA ALA A 236 5.60 -5.50 -6.53
C ALA A 236 5.65 -6.15 -7.93
N SER A 237 4.78 -5.80 -8.88
CA SER A 237 4.80 -6.39 -10.22
C SER A 237 6.07 -6.05 -11.02
N CYS A 238 6.57 -4.81 -10.92
CA CYS A 238 7.85 -4.44 -11.52
C CYS A 238 9.00 -5.24 -10.92
N SER A 239 8.97 -5.48 -9.60
CA SER A 239 10.00 -6.26 -8.90
C SER A 239 9.80 -7.77 -8.90
N LEU A 240 8.60 -8.29 -9.26
CA LEU A 240 8.24 -9.73 -9.35
C LEU A 240 8.08 -10.29 -10.78
N PHE A 241 7.87 -9.45 -11.79
CA PHE A 241 7.73 -9.89 -13.18
C PHE A 241 8.50 -9.04 -14.18
N ASN A 242 9.37 -8.13 -13.70
CA ASN A 242 10.10 -7.16 -14.54
C ASN A 242 9.20 -6.32 -15.45
N SER A 243 7.89 -6.27 -15.16
CA SER A 243 6.91 -5.62 -16.01
C SER A 243 5.71 -5.17 -15.20
N PRO A 244 5.21 -3.94 -15.43
CA PRO A 244 4.08 -3.39 -14.70
C PRO A 244 2.73 -3.97 -15.13
N SER A 245 2.67 -4.74 -16.22
CA SER A 245 1.43 -5.31 -16.75
C SER A 245 0.80 -6.33 -15.81
N TRP A 246 1.59 -7.02 -14.98
CA TRP A 246 1.09 -8.08 -14.08
C TRP A 246 0.53 -7.59 -12.74
N TRP A 247 0.35 -6.28 -12.59
CA TRP A 247 -0.16 -5.68 -11.35
C TRP A 247 -1.49 -6.29 -10.87
N TRP A 248 -2.40 -6.62 -11.79
CA TRP A 248 -3.67 -7.25 -11.43
C TRP A 248 -3.48 -8.63 -10.80
N VAL A 249 -2.47 -9.40 -11.21
CA VAL A 249 -2.18 -10.73 -10.63
C VAL A 249 -1.70 -10.57 -9.20
N VAL A 250 -0.81 -9.60 -8.97
CA VAL A 250 -0.29 -9.31 -7.63
C VAL A 250 -1.42 -8.82 -6.71
N LEU A 251 -2.29 -7.93 -7.19
CA LEU A 251 -3.48 -7.50 -6.44
C LEU A 251 -4.38 -8.67 -6.05
N LEU A 252 -4.64 -9.59 -6.98
CA LEU A 252 -5.41 -10.79 -6.69
C LEU A 252 -4.69 -11.67 -5.65
N GLY A 253 -3.35 -11.74 -5.72
CA GLY A 253 -2.53 -12.40 -4.69
C GLY A 253 -2.71 -11.78 -3.31
N ILE A 254 -2.69 -10.44 -3.19
CA ILE A 254 -2.87 -9.73 -1.91
C ILE A 254 -4.26 -10.03 -1.31
N VAL A 255 -5.32 -9.98 -2.11
CA VAL A 255 -6.67 -10.30 -1.62
C VAL A 255 -6.81 -11.79 -1.28
N TRP A 256 -6.13 -12.67 -2.00
CA TRP A 256 -6.11 -14.10 -1.67
C TRP A 256 -5.44 -14.38 -0.33
N ILE A 257 -4.32 -13.71 -0.05
CA ILE A 257 -3.60 -13.81 1.23
C ILE A 257 -4.51 -13.39 2.39
N ARG A 258 -5.32 -12.34 2.22
CA ARG A 258 -6.31 -11.92 3.21
C ARG A 258 -7.33 -13.02 3.53
N ALA A 259 -7.71 -13.84 2.57
CA ALA A 259 -8.68 -14.92 2.78
C ALA A 259 -8.05 -16.14 3.48
N CYS A 260 -6.78 -16.40 3.25
CA CYS A 260 -6.11 -17.63 3.67
C CYS A 260 -5.42 -17.53 5.03
N PHE A 261 -4.87 -16.37 5.38
CA PHE A 261 -3.99 -16.25 6.57
C PHE A 261 -4.67 -15.59 7.76
N PRO A 262 -4.42 -16.08 8.99
CA PRO A 262 -4.87 -15.43 10.21
C PRO A 262 -4.08 -14.16 10.50
N ARG A 263 -4.67 -13.25 11.28
CA ARG A 263 -3.99 -12.04 11.76
C ARG A 263 -2.82 -12.38 12.69
N LYS A 264 -1.67 -11.73 12.50
CA LYS A 264 -0.52 -11.83 13.41
C LYS A 264 -0.56 -10.72 14.45
N ARG A 265 -0.16 -11.01 15.70
CA ARG A 265 -0.03 -10.00 16.77
C ARG A 265 1.10 -8.99 16.49
N TYR A 266 0.96 -7.78 17.04
CA TYR A 266 1.93 -6.68 16.85
C TYR A 266 3.36 -7.07 17.24
N ASP A 267 3.53 -7.73 18.40
CA ASP A 267 4.87 -8.12 18.87
C ASP A 267 5.58 -9.08 17.90
N LEU A 268 4.83 -10.02 17.32
CA LEU A 268 5.34 -10.98 16.34
C LEU A 268 5.67 -10.31 15.00
N LEU A 269 4.89 -9.30 14.63
CA LEU A 269 5.11 -8.51 13.43
C LEU A 269 6.39 -7.66 13.55
N MET A 270 6.61 -7.04 14.70
CA MET A 270 7.84 -6.28 14.97
C MET A 270 9.05 -7.20 15.11
N PHE A 271 8.90 -8.36 15.74
CA PHE A 271 9.96 -9.39 15.81
C PHE A 271 10.36 -9.88 14.41
N LEU A 272 9.38 -10.15 13.54
CA LEU A 272 9.64 -10.56 12.16
C LEU A 272 10.48 -9.51 11.42
N MET A 273 10.13 -8.24 11.57
CA MET A 273 10.86 -7.12 10.96
C MET A 273 12.30 -7.08 11.47
N TRP A 274 12.47 -6.83 12.77
CA TRP A 274 13.77 -6.45 13.33
C TRP A 274 14.73 -7.64 13.46
N VAL A 275 14.23 -8.84 13.77
CA VAL A 275 15.09 -9.99 14.07
C VAL A 275 15.30 -10.88 12.85
N VAL A 276 14.32 -10.99 11.94
CA VAL A 276 14.40 -11.91 10.80
C VAL A 276 14.67 -11.18 9.50
N LEU A 277 13.80 -10.25 9.11
CA LEU A 277 13.87 -9.62 7.79
C LEU A 277 15.05 -8.65 7.68
N PHE A 278 15.30 -7.83 8.70
CA PHE A 278 16.36 -6.83 8.66
C PHE A 278 17.77 -7.45 8.53
N PRO A 279 18.21 -8.40 9.39
CA PRO A 279 19.53 -9.01 9.24
C PRO A 279 19.69 -9.75 7.90
N TRP A 280 18.60 -10.36 7.43
CA TRP A 280 18.60 -11.07 6.18
C TRP A 280 18.72 -10.12 4.98
N ALA A 281 18.03 -8.96 4.99
CA ALA A 281 18.16 -7.93 3.95
C ALA A 281 19.60 -7.40 3.88
N CYS A 282 20.24 -7.16 5.03
CA CYS A 282 21.65 -6.77 5.09
C CYS A 282 22.57 -7.86 4.49
N ASN A 283 22.37 -9.13 4.84
CA ASN A 283 23.18 -10.23 4.31
C ASN A 283 23.07 -10.35 2.78
N VAL A 284 21.87 -10.20 2.23
CA VAL A 284 21.64 -10.23 0.77
C VAL A 284 22.40 -9.08 0.10
N LEU A 285 22.34 -7.87 0.67
CA LEU A 285 23.08 -6.73 0.15
C LEU A 285 24.59 -6.94 0.17
N PHE A 286 25.15 -7.39 1.29
CA PHE A 286 26.59 -7.67 1.39
C PHE A 286 27.04 -8.75 0.39
N PHE A 287 26.24 -9.81 0.23
CA PHE A 287 26.52 -10.86 -0.73
C PHE A 287 26.55 -10.32 -2.16
N LEU A 288 25.57 -9.50 -2.55
CA LEU A 288 25.50 -8.94 -3.89
C LEU A 288 26.61 -7.94 -4.16
N VAL A 289 26.94 -7.08 -3.18
CA VAL A 289 28.11 -6.19 -3.30
C VAL A 289 29.39 -7.00 -3.46
N GLY A 290 29.57 -8.08 -2.69
CA GLY A 290 30.70 -8.98 -2.84
C GLY A 290 30.82 -9.60 -4.25
N LEU A 291 29.69 -9.99 -4.85
CA LEU A 291 29.65 -10.49 -6.23
C LEU A 291 30.04 -9.43 -7.28
N MET A 292 29.84 -8.13 -7.02
CA MET A 292 30.29 -7.09 -7.96
C MET A 292 31.81 -6.93 -7.99
N TYR A 293 32.48 -7.21 -6.88
CA TYR A 293 33.93 -7.04 -6.75
C TYR A 293 34.73 -8.28 -7.21
N MET A 294 34.06 -9.40 -7.47
CA MET A 294 34.64 -10.64 -8.01
C MET A 294 34.51 -10.68 -9.53
#